data_AF-A0A349Z0B9-F1
#
_entry.id   AF-A0A349Z0B9-F1
#
_cell.length_a   1.000
_cell.length_b   1.000
_cell.length_c   1.000
_cell.angle_alpha   90.00
_cell.angle_beta   90.00
_cell.angle_gamma   90.00
#
_symmetry.space_group_name_H-M   'P 1'
#
loop_
_entity.id
_entity.type
_entity.pdbx_description
1 polymer ?
#
loop_
_entity_poly.entity_id
_entity_poly.type
_entity_poly.pdbx_seq_one_letter_code
_entity_poly.pdbx_strand_id
1 'polypeptide(L)'
;KPTMYIANVNEDGFENNPYLDEVRAIAEGENAVVVAVCAAIESDIAELDDEDREEFMADMGLEEPGLNRVIRAGYNLLTLQTYFTAG
;
A
#
# COMPACT_ATOMS: atom_id res chain seq x y z
N LYS A 1 1.31 1.47 21.22
CA LYS A 1 0.47 0.63 20.35
C LYS A 1 1.32 0.23 19.15
N PRO A 2 1.10 -0.93 18.50
CA PRO A 2 1.75 -1.22 17.22
C PRO A 2 1.47 -0.10 16.23
N THR A 3 2.49 0.34 15.49
CA THR A 3 2.44 1.49 14.58
C THR A 3 2.97 1.10 13.21
N MET A 4 2.36 1.65 12.16
CA MET A 4 2.87 1.60 10.78
C MET A 4 2.77 3.00 10.16
N TYR A 5 3.63 3.27 9.19
CA TYR A 5 3.65 4.48 8.40
C TYR A 5 3.05 4.20 7.03
N ILE A 6 2.04 4.99 6.65
CA ILE A 6 1.51 5.02 5.29
C ILE A 6 2.14 6.24 4.61
N ALA A 7 3.13 6.01 3.77
CA ALA A 7 3.86 7.07 3.08
C ALA A 7 3.13 7.40 1.78
N ASN A 8 2.43 8.53 1.75
CA ASN A 8 1.79 9.02 0.54
C ASN A 8 2.85 9.63 -0.39
N VAL A 9 2.96 9.09 -1.60
CA VAL A 9 3.91 9.53 -2.63
C VAL A 9 3.18 9.90 -3.92
N ASN A 10 3.86 10.61 -4.80
CA ASN A 10 3.38 10.81 -6.17
C ASN A 10 3.53 9.52 -7.00
N GLU A 11 2.96 9.51 -8.20
CA GLU A 11 2.97 8.35 -9.11
C GLU A 11 4.38 7.84 -9.42
N ASP A 12 5.35 8.74 -9.52
CA ASP A 12 6.77 8.48 -9.76
C ASP A 12 7.61 8.42 -8.47
N GLY A 13 6.97 8.64 -7.31
CA GLY A 13 7.63 8.83 -6.03
C GLY A 13 7.92 7.54 -5.25
N PHE A 14 7.76 6.37 -5.87
CA PHE A 14 8.05 5.07 -5.24
C PHE A 14 9.55 4.77 -5.16
N GLU A 15 10.33 5.36 -6.05
CA GLU A 15 11.79 5.22 -6.12
C GLU A 15 12.45 6.61 -6.09
N ASN A 16 13.71 6.67 -5.63
CA ASN A 16 14.51 7.90 -5.59
C ASN A 16 13.81 9.10 -4.90
N ASN A 17 12.98 8.81 -3.90
CA ASN A 17 12.23 9.82 -3.17
C ASN A 17 12.88 10.07 -1.79
N PRO A 18 13.54 11.23 -1.58
CA PRO A 18 14.27 11.49 -0.34
C PRO A 18 13.36 11.51 0.89
N TYR A 19 12.09 11.89 0.74
CA TYR A 19 11.12 11.88 1.83
C TYR A 19 10.71 10.45 2.20
N LEU A 20 10.60 9.56 1.20
CA LEU A 20 10.32 8.15 1.45
C LEU A 20 11.49 7.48 2.18
N ASP A 21 12.72 7.83 1.82
CA ASP A 21 13.93 7.33 2.47
C ASP A 21 14.02 7.83 3.92
N GLU A 22 13.68 9.09 4.18
CA GLU A 22 13.63 9.65 5.54
C GLU A 22 12.57 8.95 6.41
N VAL A 23 11.37 8.70 5.87
CA VAL A 23 10.32 7.96 6.59
C VAL A 23 10.78 6.53 6.90
N ARG A 24 11.47 5.86 5.97
CA ARG A 24 12.04 4.53 6.20
C ARG A 24 13.08 4.54 7.33
N ALA A 25 13.98 5.52 7.35
CA ALA A 25 14.99 5.65 8.40
C ALA A 25 14.36 5.88 9.79
N ILE A 26 13.31 6.71 9.88
CA ILE A 26 12.56 6.93 11.13
C ILE A 26 11.88 5.63 11.57
N ALA A 27 11.19 4.95 10.65
CA ALA A 27 10.45 3.73 10.94
C ALA A 27 11.35 2.57 11.38
N GLU A 28 12.58 2.46 10.84
CA GLU A 28 13.57 1.49 11.29
C GLU A 28 13.95 1.69 12.77
N GLY A 29 14.13 2.95 13.21
CA GLY A 29 14.40 3.27 14.61
C GLY A 29 13.25 2.91 15.56
N GLU A 30 12.02 2.88 15.05
CA GLU A 30 10.81 2.55 15.80
C GLU A 30 10.34 1.10 15.64
N ASN A 31 11.03 0.32 14.79
CA ASN A 31 10.60 -1.02 14.37
C ASN A 31 9.16 -1.02 13.80
N ALA A 32 8.84 0.00 13.00
CA ALA A 32 7.55 0.20 12.37
C ALA A 32 7.60 -0.18 10.88
N VAL A 33 6.48 -0.68 10.35
CA VAL A 33 6.36 -1.00 8.92
C VAL A 33 6.06 0.27 8.13
N VAL A 34 6.67 0.43 6.96
CA VAL A 34 6.35 1.50 6.01
C VAL A 34 5.66 0.90 4.78
N VAL A 35 4.53 1.47 4.39
CA VAL A 35 3.81 1.13 3.16
C VAL A 35 3.69 2.40 2.32
N ALA A 36 4.37 2.43 1.17
CA ALA A 36 4.26 3.53 0.21
C ALA A 36 3.04 3.33 -0.69
N VAL A 37 2.22 4.38 -0.83
CA VAL A 37 1.02 4.40 -1.68
C VAL A 37 0.91 5.74 -2.39
N CYS A 38 0.28 5.77 -3.55
CA CYS A 38 -0.11 7.02 -4.21
C CYS A 38 -1.61 7.23 -4.04
N ALA A 39 -2.01 8.06 -3.07
CA ALA A 39 -3.43 8.24 -2.74
C ALA A 39 -4.28 8.77 -3.91
N ALA A 40 -3.67 9.49 -4.85
CA ALA A 40 -4.35 9.95 -6.07
C ALA A 40 -4.73 8.76 -6.97
N ILE A 41 -3.74 7.93 -7.34
CA ILE A 41 -3.97 6.70 -8.12
C ILE A 41 -4.99 5.80 -7.43
N GLU A 42 -4.89 5.61 -6.11
CA GLU A 42 -5.84 4.75 -5.38
C GLU A 42 -7.27 5.31 -5.41
N SER A 43 -7.43 6.63 -5.43
CA SER A 43 -8.74 7.27 -5.53
C SER A 43 -9.36 7.03 -6.90
N ASP A 44 -8.56 7.17 -7.95
CA ASP A 44 -9.02 6.95 -9.33
C ASP A 44 -9.42 5.48 -9.53
N ILE A 45 -8.57 4.54 -9.08
CA ILE A 45 -8.84 3.09 -9.09
C ILE A 45 -10.16 2.74 -8.36
N ALA A 46 -10.50 3.48 -7.29
CA ALA A 46 -11.70 3.21 -6.50
C ALA A 46 -13.01 3.67 -7.17
N GLU A 47 -12.95 4.54 -8.18
CA GLU A 47 -14.11 5.03 -8.92
C GLU A 47 -14.37 4.25 -10.21
N LEU A 48 -13.40 3.46 -10.68
CA LEU A 48 -13.51 2.60 -11.86
C LEU A 48 -14.34 1.33 -11.58
N ASP A 49 -14.98 0.82 -12.63
CA ASP A 49 -15.56 -0.52 -12.58
C ASP A 49 -14.47 -1.60 -12.70
N ASP A 50 -14.86 -2.87 -12.53
CA ASP A 50 -13.88 -3.96 -12.47
C ASP A 50 -13.08 -4.14 -13.79
N GLU A 51 -13.70 -3.86 -14.95
CA GLU A 51 -13.05 -4.02 -16.26
C GLU A 51 -12.08 -2.86 -16.52
N ASP A 52 -12.53 -1.62 -16.31
CA ASP A 52 -11.70 -0.42 -16.46
C ASP A 52 -10.53 -0.41 -15.45
N ARG A 53 -10.77 -0.91 -14.22
CA ARG A 53 -9.73 -0.99 -13.20
C ARG A 53 -8.60 -1.94 -13.60
N GLU A 54 -8.92 -3.09 -14.18
CA GLU A 54 -7.91 -4.06 -14.63
C GLU A 54 -7.06 -3.48 -15.77
N GLU A 55 -7.67 -2.81 -16.74
CA GLU A 55 -6.96 -2.14 -17.84
C GLU A 55 -6.05 -1.02 -17.32
N PHE A 56 -6.57 -0.16 -16.45
CA PHE A 56 -5.82 0.95 -15.86
C PHE A 56 -4.59 0.47 -15.07
N MET A 57 -4.75 -0.56 -14.24
CA MET A 57 -3.63 -1.13 -13.49
C MET A 57 -2.58 -1.76 -14.41
N ALA A 58 -2.99 -2.43 -15.49
CA ALA A 58 -2.08 -3.02 -16.45
C ALA A 58 -1.24 -1.96 -17.18
N ASP A 59 -1.85 -0.83 -17.57
CA ASP A 59 -1.16 0.30 -18.21
C ASP A 59 -0.11 0.94 -17.30
N MET A 60 -0.38 0.97 -15.99
CA MET A 60 0.56 1.47 -14.98
C MET A 60 1.60 0.42 -14.53
N GLY A 61 1.50 -0.83 -15.00
CA GLY A 61 2.36 -1.93 -14.57
C GLY A 61 2.13 -2.35 -13.12
N LEU A 62 0.92 -2.13 -12.59
CA LEU A 62 0.52 -2.49 -11.24
C LEU A 62 -0.18 -3.87 -11.26
N GLU A 63 0.27 -4.79 -10.42
CA GLU A 63 -0.40 -6.09 -10.25
C GLU A 63 -1.59 -6.02 -9.29
N GLU A 64 -1.59 -5.03 -8.40
CA GLU A 64 -2.64 -4.83 -7.40
C GLU A 64 -2.70 -3.37 -6.90
N PRO A 65 -3.86 -2.92 -6.40
CA PRO A 65 -3.98 -1.63 -5.73
C PRO A 65 -3.05 -1.54 -4.51
N GLY A 66 -2.43 -0.38 -4.30
CA GLY A 66 -1.63 -0.08 -3.11
C GLY A 66 -2.45 -0.16 -1.83
N LEU A 67 -3.75 0.11 -1.87
CA LEU A 67 -4.65 -0.04 -0.73
C LEU A 67 -4.72 -1.49 -0.24
N ASN A 68 -4.60 -2.50 -1.12
CA ASN A 68 -4.54 -3.90 -0.71
C ASN A 68 -3.27 -4.21 0.12
N ARG A 69 -2.15 -3.54 -0.18
CA ARG A 69 -0.91 -3.64 0.61
C ARG A 69 -1.10 -3.01 1.99
N VAL A 70 -1.81 -1.88 2.08
CA VAL A 70 -2.16 -1.23 3.36
C VAL A 70 -3.03 -2.15 4.21
N ILE A 71 -4.06 -2.76 3.62
CA ILE A 71 -4.97 -3.68 4.33
C ILE A 71 -4.19 -4.86 4.91
N ARG A 72 -3.34 -5.53 4.10
CA ARG A 72 -2.51 -6.65 4.56
C ARG A 72 -1.53 -6.25 5.65
N ALA A 73 -0.88 -5.09 5.51
CA ALA A 73 0.04 -4.58 6.52
C ALA A 73 -0.67 -4.28 7.85
N GLY A 74 -1.85 -3.66 7.82
CA GLY A 74 -2.68 -3.41 9.01
C GLY A 74 -3.17 -4.71 9.67
N TYR A 75 -3.56 -5.70 8.86
CA TYR A 75 -3.96 -7.02 9.34
C TYR A 75 -2.83 -7.72 10.10
N ASN A 76 -1.62 -7.69 9.52
CA ASN A 76 -0.41 -8.22 10.15
C ASN A 76 -0.03 -7.43 11.42
N LEU A 77 -0.13 -6.10 11.39
CA LEU A 77 0.16 -5.22 12.53
C LEU A 77 -0.72 -5.54 13.75
N LEU A 78 -1.97 -5.93 13.49
CA LEU A 78 -2.94 -6.33 14.52
C LEU A 78 -2.81 -7.81 14.94
N THR A 79 -1.85 -8.56 14.38
CA THR A 79 -1.64 -9.99 14.65
C THR A 79 -2.89 -10.83 14.36
N LEU A 80 -3.62 -10.48 13.31
CA LEU A 80 -4.80 -11.23 12.87
C LEU A 80 -4.39 -12.43 12.01
N GLN A 81 -5.24 -13.47 11.98
CA GLN A 81 -5.00 -14.69 11.20
C GLN A 81 -6.26 -15.14 10.48
N THR A 82 -6.08 -15.57 9.23
CA THR A 82 -7.17 -16.09 8.38
C THR A 82 -7.13 -17.60 8.41
N TYR A 83 -8.28 -18.24 8.67
CA TYR A 83 -8.48 -19.68 8.49
C TYR A 83 -9.68 -19.92 7.59
N PHE A 84 -9.68 -21.06 6.90
CA PHE A 84 -10.74 -21.44 5.98
C PHE A 84 -11.42 -22.71 6.47
N THR A 85 -12.73 -22.79 6.24
CA THR A 85 -13.49 -24.04 6.30
C THR A 85 -14.05 -24.29 4.92
N ALA A 86 -13.70 -25.43 4.32
CA ALA A 86 -14.17 -25.82 3.00
C ALA A 86 -14.73 -27.24 3.08
N GLY A 87 -15.90 -27.46 2.46
CA GLY A 87 -16.65 -28.71 2.43
C GLY A 87 -17.85 -28.58 1.51
#